data_AF-A0A7C5MCS8-F1
#
_entry.id   AF-A0A7C5MCS8-F1
#
_cell.length_a   1.000
_cell.length_b   1.000
_cell.length_c   1.000
_cell.angle_alpha   90.00
_cell.angle_beta   90.00
_cell.angle_gamma   90.00
#
_symmetry.space_group_name_H-M   'P 1'
#
loop_
_entity.id
_entity.type
_entity.pdbx_description
1 polymer ?
#
loop_
_entity_poly.entity_id
_entity_poly.type
_entity_poly.pdbx_seq_one_letter_code
_entity_poly.pdbx_strand_id
1 'polypeptide(L)'
;LIDKGKVSGYDDFRLPTLRGLKRRGITPESVRLFVLSQGISKSESTVTFDQLEAVNRKIIDKRARRFFFVPNPVKIYVENAPALKKKLKFHPTEDMGYRVVETSSVFFVPREDIKSMREGDIFRLKDLYNVRISEIKKDEIKATYEGDELLKDVEKIQWVTEKSFEFVVLVGGPLFIGDKYNPDSLKRVRGLVEESLKTARNGEIVQFERFGFVRIEREGDSMVGIFSHK
;
A
#
# COMPACT_ATOMS: atom_id res chain seq x y z
N LEU A 1 -24.29 -6.61 15.18
CA LEU A 1 -23.46 -5.69 14.35
C LEU A 1 -24.16 -5.38 13.03
N ILE A 2 -24.60 -6.40 12.29
CA ILE A 2 -25.25 -6.29 10.98
C ILE A 2 -26.62 -5.60 11.08
N ASP A 3 -27.54 -6.11 11.91
CA ASP A 3 -28.89 -5.52 12.07
C ASP A 3 -28.87 -4.07 12.57
N LYS A 4 -27.78 -3.69 13.26
CA LYS A 4 -27.53 -2.34 13.77
C LYS A 4 -26.81 -1.43 12.74
N GLY A 5 -26.59 -1.90 11.51
CA GLY A 5 -25.93 -1.16 10.43
C GLY A 5 -24.45 -0.81 10.66
N LYS A 6 -23.78 -1.42 11.65
CA LYS A 6 -22.39 -1.10 12.03
C LYS A 6 -21.35 -1.72 11.10
N VAL A 7 -21.75 -2.76 10.37
CA VAL A 7 -20.96 -3.48 9.36
C VAL A 7 -21.85 -3.75 8.15
N SER A 8 -21.26 -3.84 6.96
CA SER A 8 -22.04 -3.92 5.70
C SER A 8 -22.78 -5.24 5.51
N GLY A 9 -22.40 -6.30 6.22
CA GLY A 9 -22.97 -7.63 6.10
C GLY A 9 -22.01 -8.71 6.62
N TYR A 10 -22.34 -9.98 6.38
CA TYR A 10 -21.51 -11.11 6.80
C TYR A 10 -20.15 -11.19 6.08
N ASP A 11 -19.98 -10.48 4.97
CA ASP A 11 -18.73 -10.38 4.21
C ASP A 11 -17.97 -9.07 4.47
N ASP A 12 -18.38 -8.26 5.44
CA ASP A 12 -17.60 -7.10 5.87
C ASP A 12 -16.18 -7.56 6.27
N PHE A 13 -15.16 -6.96 5.65
CA PHE A 13 -13.77 -7.38 5.79
C PHE A 13 -13.20 -7.14 7.20
N ARG A 14 -13.93 -6.41 8.07
CA ARG A 14 -13.60 -6.24 9.49
C ARG A 14 -14.04 -7.42 10.35
N LEU A 15 -14.91 -8.29 9.83
CA LEU A 15 -15.42 -9.45 10.55
C LEU A 15 -14.49 -10.67 10.42
N PRO A 16 -14.38 -11.51 11.46
CA PRO A 16 -13.61 -12.77 11.42
C PRO A 16 -14.35 -13.90 10.71
N THR A 17 -15.40 -13.62 9.93
CA THR A 17 -16.11 -14.64 9.16
C THR A 17 -15.24 -15.09 7.97
N LEU A 18 -15.43 -16.31 7.47
CA LEU A 18 -14.71 -16.76 6.27
C LEU A 18 -14.96 -15.85 5.05
N ARG A 19 -16.17 -15.29 4.92
CA ARG A 19 -16.50 -14.32 3.88
C ARG A 19 -15.76 -12.99 4.07
N GLY A 20 -15.71 -12.48 5.31
CA GLY A 20 -14.97 -11.26 5.66
C GLY A 20 -13.46 -11.43 5.43
N LEU A 21 -12.88 -12.54 5.89
CA LEU A 21 -11.48 -12.90 5.66
C LEU A 21 -11.15 -12.98 4.16
N LYS A 22 -11.99 -13.66 3.38
CA LYS A 22 -11.84 -13.73 1.91
C LYS A 22 -11.88 -12.33 1.28
N ARG A 23 -12.83 -11.48 1.67
CA ARG A 23 -12.95 -10.10 1.17
C ARG A 23 -11.76 -9.22 1.60
N ARG A 24 -11.22 -9.44 2.80
CA ARG A 24 -9.98 -8.82 3.31
C ARG A 24 -8.73 -9.24 2.53
N GLY A 25 -8.80 -10.31 1.73
CA GLY A 25 -7.65 -10.86 1.00
C GLY A 25 -6.86 -11.91 1.78
N ILE A 26 -7.44 -12.49 2.84
CA ILE A 26 -6.91 -13.69 3.47
C ILE A 26 -7.29 -14.91 2.63
N THR A 27 -6.31 -15.75 2.34
CA THR A 27 -6.49 -16.86 1.40
C THR A 27 -6.94 -18.13 2.11
N PRO A 28 -7.71 -19.02 1.46
CA PRO A 28 -8.12 -20.30 2.05
C PRO A 28 -6.92 -21.15 2.50
N GLU A 29 -5.84 -21.12 1.72
CA GLU A 29 -4.58 -21.79 2.05
C GLU A 29 -3.98 -21.27 3.35
N SER A 30 -3.97 -19.94 3.55
CA SER A 30 -3.47 -19.32 4.77
C SER A 30 -4.29 -19.68 5.99
N VAL A 31 -5.63 -19.69 5.87
CA VAL A 31 -6.51 -20.12 6.97
C VAL A 31 -6.22 -21.59 7.33
N ARG A 32 -6.09 -22.46 6.34
CA ARG A 32 -5.78 -23.88 6.57
C ARG A 32 -4.43 -24.06 7.26
N LEU A 33 -3.37 -23.43 6.75
CA LEU A 33 -2.03 -23.54 7.34
C LEU A 33 -1.97 -22.95 8.74
N PHE A 34 -2.66 -21.83 8.99
CA PHE A 34 -2.76 -21.22 10.31
C PHE A 34 -3.45 -22.15 11.32
N VAL A 35 -4.57 -22.78 10.95
CA VAL A 35 -5.27 -23.74 11.82
C VAL A 35 -4.39 -24.95 12.11
N LEU A 36 -3.72 -25.50 11.09
CA LEU A 36 -2.80 -26.63 11.26
C LEU A 36 -1.61 -26.28 12.15
N SER A 37 -1.11 -25.04 12.10
CA SER A 37 0.04 -24.62 12.92
C SER A 37 -0.29 -24.47 14.41
N GLN A 38 -1.57 -24.33 14.78
CA GLN A 38 -1.95 -24.28 16.20
C GLN A 38 -1.88 -25.65 16.88
N GLY A 39 -1.91 -26.74 16.09
CA GLY A 39 -2.02 -28.09 16.62
C GLY A 39 -3.37 -28.34 17.31
N ILE A 40 -3.53 -29.55 17.85
CA ILE A 40 -4.70 -29.93 18.65
C ILE A 40 -4.23 -30.09 20.09
N SER A 41 -4.78 -29.27 20.99
CA SER A 41 -4.51 -29.35 22.43
C SER A 41 -5.81 -29.22 23.23
N LYS A 42 -5.82 -29.76 24.45
CA LYS A 42 -6.89 -29.54 25.43
C LYS A 42 -6.76 -28.19 26.15
N SER A 43 -5.61 -27.53 26.04
CA SER A 43 -5.37 -26.21 26.63
C SER A 43 -5.96 -25.12 25.73
N GLU A 44 -6.75 -24.22 26.31
CA GLU A 44 -7.17 -23.01 25.63
C GLU A 44 -5.97 -22.10 25.35
N SER A 45 -5.92 -21.55 24.14
CA SER A 45 -4.91 -20.56 23.76
C SER A 45 -5.59 -19.44 22.97
N THR A 46 -5.13 -18.21 23.20
CA THR A 46 -5.58 -17.05 22.43
C THR A 46 -4.61 -16.81 21.29
N VAL A 47 -5.13 -16.76 20.07
CA VAL A 47 -4.37 -16.47 18.86
C VAL A 47 -4.63 -15.05 18.38
N THR A 48 -3.60 -14.39 17.86
CA THR A 48 -3.72 -13.03 17.33
C THR A 48 -3.89 -13.05 15.82
N PHE A 49 -4.50 -11.99 15.28
CA PHE A 49 -4.59 -11.80 13.83
C PHE A 49 -3.20 -11.74 13.17
N ASP A 50 -2.19 -11.20 13.86
CA ASP A 50 -0.82 -11.09 13.36
C ASP A 50 -0.24 -12.44 12.91
N GLN A 51 -0.59 -13.53 13.60
CA GLN A 51 -0.14 -14.88 13.23
C GLN A 51 -0.74 -15.33 11.89
N LEU A 52 -2.05 -15.16 11.71
CA LEU A 52 -2.74 -15.45 10.44
C LEU A 52 -2.23 -14.54 9.31
N GLU A 53 -2.00 -13.26 9.61
CA GLU A 53 -1.46 -12.29 8.66
C GLU A 53 -0.04 -12.65 8.24
N ALA A 54 0.82 -13.11 9.16
CA ALA A 54 2.17 -13.57 8.82
C ALA A 54 2.15 -14.80 7.91
N VAL A 55 1.23 -15.75 8.14
CA VAL A 55 1.04 -16.91 7.24
C VAL A 55 0.54 -16.45 5.87
N ASN A 56 -0.43 -15.52 5.85
CA ASN A 56 -0.96 -14.99 4.59
C ASN A 56 0.10 -14.24 3.79
N ARG A 57 0.91 -13.39 4.45
CA ARG A 57 2.02 -12.65 3.86
C ARG A 57 2.98 -13.57 3.09
N LYS A 58 3.42 -14.66 3.72
CA LYS A 58 4.34 -15.64 3.11
C LYS A 58 3.79 -16.26 1.82
N ILE A 59 2.47 -16.43 1.72
CA ILE A 59 1.81 -17.01 0.55
C ILE A 59 1.63 -15.95 -0.54
N ILE A 60 1.09 -14.79 -0.18
CA ILE A 60 0.70 -13.78 -1.18
C ILE A 60 1.88 -12.98 -1.71
N ASP A 61 2.96 -12.83 -0.93
CA ASP A 61 4.13 -12.04 -1.34
C ASP A 61 4.71 -12.53 -2.67
N LYS A 62 4.83 -13.85 -2.85
CA LYS A 62 5.35 -14.47 -4.08
C LYS A 62 4.51 -14.25 -5.34
N ARG A 63 3.29 -13.70 -5.22
CA ARG A 63 2.35 -13.56 -6.33
C ARG A 63 1.68 -12.18 -6.43
N ALA A 64 1.99 -11.26 -5.53
CA ALA A 64 1.34 -9.95 -5.49
C ALA A 64 2.12 -8.96 -6.36
N ARG A 65 1.55 -8.41 -7.43
CA ARG A 65 2.29 -7.35 -8.16
C ARG A 65 2.48 -6.11 -7.28
N ARG A 66 3.63 -5.46 -7.40
CA ARG A 66 4.04 -4.26 -6.65
C ARG A 66 3.69 -3.02 -7.44
N PHE A 67 3.09 -2.06 -6.74
CA PHE A 67 2.75 -0.75 -7.27
C PHE A 67 3.10 0.34 -6.26
N PHE A 68 3.28 1.56 -6.76
CA PHE A 68 3.39 2.75 -5.94
C PHE A 68 2.02 3.35 -5.68
N PHE A 69 1.71 3.50 -4.39
CA PHE A 69 0.60 4.26 -3.86
C PHE A 69 1.16 5.29 -2.89
N VAL A 70 0.74 6.54 -3.08
CA VAL A 70 1.21 7.70 -2.34
C VAL A 70 0.03 8.24 -1.51
N PRO A 71 -0.10 7.84 -0.23
CA PRO A 71 -1.10 8.40 0.66
C PRO A 71 -0.76 9.84 1.03
N ASN A 72 -1.77 10.69 1.17
CA ASN A 72 -1.60 12.11 1.52
C ASN A 72 -0.48 12.78 0.69
N PRO A 73 -0.63 12.86 -0.65
CA PRO A 73 0.43 13.27 -1.55
C PRO A 73 0.92 14.69 -1.27
N VAL A 74 2.23 14.89 -1.39
CA VAL A 74 2.85 16.21 -1.52
C VAL A 74 3.57 16.28 -2.85
N LYS A 75 3.32 17.37 -3.59
CA LYS A 75 3.93 17.60 -4.89
C LYS A 75 5.39 17.99 -4.72
N ILE A 76 6.25 17.38 -5.53
CA ILE A 76 7.66 17.71 -5.65
C ILE A 76 7.96 18.08 -7.09
N TYR A 77 8.51 19.27 -7.30
CA TYR A 77 9.09 19.68 -8.57
C TYR A 77 10.61 19.50 -8.51
N VAL A 78 11.15 18.63 -9.35
CA VAL A 78 12.57 18.33 -9.47
C VAL A 78 13.14 19.05 -10.68
N GLU A 79 13.86 20.14 -10.42
CA GLU A 79 14.57 20.89 -11.44
C GLU A 79 15.72 20.07 -12.04
N ASN A 80 15.93 20.23 -13.35
CA ASN A 80 16.91 19.47 -14.14
C ASN A 80 16.69 17.94 -14.15
N ALA A 81 15.49 17.48 -13.79
CA ALA A 81 15.12 16.08 -13.90
C ALA A 81 15.06 15.61 -15.35
N PRO A 82 15.69 14.47 -15.69
CA PRO A 82 15.57 13.89 -17.02
C PRO A 82 14.17 13.31 -17.26
N ALA A 83 13.62 13.55 -18.46
CA ALA A 83 12.42 12.86 -18.90
C ALA A 83 12.77 11.41 -19.29
N LEU A 84 12.18 10.43 -18.63
CA LEU A 84 12.53 9.02 -18.80
C LEU A 84 11.31 8.13 -18.99
N LYS A 85 11.49 7.04 -19.73
CA LYS A 85 10.55 5.92 -19.80
C LYS A 85 11.10 4.76 -18.99
N LYS A 86 10.82 4.75 -17.69
CA LYS A 86 11.41 3.80 -16.73
C LYS A 86 10.64 2.48 -16.72
N LYS A 87 11.36 1.36 -16.89
CA LYS A 87 10.83 0.01 -16.62
C LYS A 87 11.04 -0.32 -15.15
N LEU A 88 9.94 -0.59 -14.44
CA LEU A 88 9.94 -1.04 -13.04
C LEU A 88 9.43 -2.47 -12.98
N LYS A 89 10.10 -3.35 -12.22
CA LYS A 89 9.65 -4.72 -12.04
C LYS A 89 8.34 -4.75 -11.24
N PHE A 90 7.43 -5.65 -11.59
CA PHE A 90 6.25 -5.90 -10.75
C PHE A 90 6.59 -6.67 -9.46
N HIS A 91 7.76 -7.30 -9.35
CA HIS A 91 8.18 -7.97 -8.13
C HIS A 91 9.72 -7.90 -8.05
N PRO A 92 10.32 -7.68 -6.86
CA PRO A 92 11.77 -7.65 -6.70
C PRO A 92 12.47 -8.97 -7.09
N THR A 93 11.90 -10.12 -6.72
CA THR A 93 12.51 -11.45 -6.89
C THR A 93 11.80 -12.33 -7.91
N GLU A 94 10.47 -12.37 -7.93
CA GLU A 94 9.73 -13.23 -8.86
C GLU A 94 9.60 -12.58 -10.24
N ASP A 95 9.65 -13.38 -11.31
CA ASP A 95 9.44 -12.86 -12.65
C ASP A 95 7.94 -12.65 -12.94
N MET A 96 7.47 -11.44 -12.64
CA MET A 96 6.10 -11.00 -12.92
C MET A 96 6.06 -9.97 -14.05
N GLY A 97 7.15 -9.83 -14.81
CA GLY A 97 7.30 -8.79 -15.83
C GLY A 97 7.49 -7.38 -15.25
N TYR A 98 7.15 -6.38 -16.07
CA TYR A 98 7.47 -4.98 -15.82
C TYR A 98 6.27 -4.08 -16.09
N ARG A 99 6.23 -2.96 -15.37
CA ARG A 99 5.42 -1.77 -15.70
C ARG A 99 6.33 -0.68 -16.23
N VAL A 100 5.77 0.16 -17.09
CA VAL A 100 6.47 1.32 -17.65
C VAL A 100 5.86 2.58 -17.06
N VAL A 101 6.70 3.41 -16.47
CA VAL A 101 6.31 4.70 -15.91
C VAL A 101 7.09 5.79 -16.61
N GLU A 102 6.38 6.77 -17.15
CA GLU A 102 6.99 7.94 -17.78
C GLU A 102 7.17 9.02 -16.73
N THR A 103 8.40 9.50 -16.56
CA THR A 103 8.80 10.50 -15.57
C THR A 103 9.23 11.79 -16.25
N SER A 104 8.98 12.91 -15.59
CA SER A 104 9.39 14.26 -15.98
C SER A 104 9.97 14.96 -14.74
N SER A 105 9.63 16.23 -14.53
CA SER A 105 10.05 17.01 -13.36
C SER A 105 9.05 16.96 -12.19
N VAL A 106 7.84 16.45 -12.39
CA VAL A 106 6.79 16.49 -11.34
C VAL A 106 6.53 15.10 -10.77
N PHE A 107 6.64 15.01 -9.46
CA PHE A 107 6.38 13.82 -8.68
C PHE A 107 5.44 14.12 -7.52
N PHE A 108 4.80 13.08 -7.00
CA PHE A 108 4.09 13.12 -5.73
C PHE A 108 4.69 12.06 -4.81
N VAL A 109 4.92 12.43 -3.56
CA VAL A 109 5.46 11.53 -2.53
C VAL A 109 4.61 11.57 -1.26
N PRO A 110 4.71 10.56 -0.38
CA PRO A 110 3.93 10.52 0.84
C PRO A 110 4.37 11.64 1.79
N ARG A 111 3.40 12.41 2.31
CA ARG A 111 3.69 13.49 3.28
C ARG A 111 4.50 13.03 4.49
N GLU A 112 4.23 11.82 5.00
CA GLU A 112 4.93 11.33 6.19
C GLU A 112 6.42 11.06 5.93
N ASP A 113 6.82 10.75 4.70
CA ASP A 113 8.22 10.46 4.36
C ASP A 113 9.08 11.73 4.25
N ILE A 114 8.47 12.88 3.97
CA ILE A 114 9.16 14.17 3.84
C ILE A 114 9.03 15.06 5.08
N LYS A 115 8.18 14.68 6.05
CA LYS A 115 7.81 15.52 7.20
C LYS A 115 9.00 15.91 8.08
N SER A 116 10.02 15.05 8.16
CA SER A 116 11.23 15.29 8.92
C SER A 116 12.38 15.87 8.11
N MET A 117 12.22 16.03 6.80
CA MET A 117 13.26 16.52 5.89
C MET A 117 13.37 18.05 5.91
N ARG A 118 14.54 18.54 5.52
CA ARG A 118 14.94 19.95 5.51
C ARG A 118 15.56 20.33 4.17
N GLU A 119 15.67 21.63 3.93
CA GLU A 119 16.43 22.13 2.78
C GLU A 119 17.88 21.65 2.85
N GLY A 120 18.40 21.20 1.71
CA GLY A 120 19.72 20.59 1.58
C GLY A 120 19.74 19.07 1.73
N ASP A 121 18.71 18.46 2.35
CA ASP A 121 18.62 17.00 2.51
C ASP A 121 18.49 16.30 1.14
N ILE A 122 19.09 15.11 1.05
CA ILE A 122 19.06 14.26 -0.14
C ILE A 122 18.24 13.02 0.16
N PHE A 123 17.33 12.67 -0.74
CA PHE A 123 16.65 11.39 -0.72
C PHE A 123 16.58 10.79 -2.12
N ARG A 124 16.30 9.48 -2.18
CA ARG A 124 16.18 8.77 -3.45
C ARG A 124 14.72 8.52 -3.79
N LEU A 125 14.30 8.96 -4.98
CA LEU A 125 13.08 8.47 -5.60
C LEU A 125 13.30 6.99 -5.95
N LYS A 126 12.53 6.11 -5.30
CA LYS A 126 12.75 4.67 -5.36
C LYS A 126 12.85 4.17 -6.81
N ASP A 127 13.88 3.35 -7.08
CA ASP A 127 14.20 2.80 -8.41
C ASP A 127 14.45 3.83 -9.52
N LEU A 128 14.62 5.11 -9.16
CA LEU A 128 14.89 6.22 -10.07
C LEU A 128 16.24 6.86 -9.75
N TYR A 129 16.29 8.09 -9.26
CA TYR A 129 17.51 8.87 -8.98
C TYR A 129 17.44 9.60 -7.64
N ASN A 130 18.54 10.23 -7.24
CA ASN A 130 18.62 11.06 -6.05
C ASN A 130 18.15 12.48 -6.34
N VAL A 131 17.54 13.10 -5.35
CA VAL A 131 17.09 14.49 -5.41
C VAL A 131 17.49 15.20 -4.13
N ARG A 132 17.87 16.47 -4.26
CA ARG A 132 18.21 17.35 -3.14
C ARG A 132 17.10 18.38 -2.95
N ILE A 133 16.58 18.52 -1.74
CA ILE A 133 15.55 19.51 -1.44
C ILE A 133 16.16 20.91 -1.50
N SER A 134 15.57 21.80 -2.29
CA SER A 134 15.99 23.19 -2.41
C SER A 134 15.05 24.17 -1.70
N GLU A 135 13.75 23.87 -1.62
CA GLU A 135 12.76 24.73 -0.96
C GLU A 135 11.57 23.88 -0.47
N ILE A 136 11.14 24.08 0.79
CA ILE A 136 9.94 23.41 1.34
C ILE A 136 8.83 24.43 1.57
N LYS A 137 7.72 24.29 0.83
CA LYS A 137 6.46 25.01 1.10
C LYS A 137 5.42 24.04 1.65
N LYS A 138 4.32 24.61 2.16
CA LYS A 138 3.23 23.86 2.80
C LYS A 138 2.69 22.69 1.94
N ASP A 139 2.54 22.91 0.63
CA ASP A 139 1.89 21.95 -0.28
C ASP A 139 2.76 21.58 -1.50
N GLU A 140 3.94 22.18 -1.64
CA GLU A 140 4.87 21.94 -2.75
C GLU A 140 6.31 21.99 -2.25
N ILE A 141 7.13 21.06 -2.72
CA ILE A 141 8.57 21.04 -2.50
C ILE A 141 9.26 21.27 -3.84
N LYS A 142 10.31 22.10 -3.83
CA LYS A 142 11.27 22.13 -4.92
C LYS A 142 12.50 21.34 -4.54
N ALA A 143 13.02 20.62 -5.51
CA ALA A 143 14.24 19.85 -5.41
C ALA A 143 15.05 19.98 -6.69
N THR A 144 16.32 19.61 -6.64
CA THR A 144 17.20 19.51 -7.81
C THR A 144 17.61 18.06 -8.01
N TYR A 145 17.77 17.66 -9.28
CA TYR A 145 18.35 16.36 -9.63
C TYR A 145 19.80 16.27 -9.09
N GLU A 146 20.10 15.17 -8.40
CA GLU A 146 21.39 14.93 -7.71
C GLU A 146 22.00 13.59 -8.14
N GLY A 147 21.86 13.21 -9.41
CA GLY A 147 22.52 12.02 -9.96
C GLY A 147 21.79 10.69 -9.75
N ASP A 148 22.24 9.67 -10.47
CA ASP A 148 21.66 8.32 -10.46
C ASP A 148 22.36 7.38 -9.46
N GLU A 149 23.55 7.76 -8.97
CA GLU A 149 24.43 6.92 -8.17
C GLU A 149 23.74 6.42 -6.90
N LEU A 150 24.13 5.23 -6.45
CA LEU A 150 23.58 4.67 -5.23
C LEU A 150 24.31 5.26 -4.03
N LEU A 151 23.67 6.24 -3.39
CA LEU A 151 24.12 6.78 -2.11
C LEU A 151 23.75 5.82 -0.97
N LYS A 152 24.65 5.68 0.00
CA LYS A 152 24.37 5.00 1.26
C LYS A 152 23.60 5.94 2.18
N ASP A 153 22.80 5.36 3.07
CA ASP A 153 22.13 6.09 4.16
C ASP A 153 21.18 7.21 3.73
N VAL A 154 20.67 7.17 2.48
CA VAL A 154 19.59 8.03 2.01
C VAL A 154 18.25 7.31 2.03
N GLU A 155 17.20 8.03 2.45
CA GLU A 155 15.84 7.52 2.44
C GLU A 155 15.37 7.19 1.02
N LYS A 156 14.68 6.05 0.86
CA LYS A 156 14.12 5.61 -0.42
C LYS A 156 12.61 5.77 -0.40
N ILE A 157 12.12 6.76 -1.12
CA ILE A 157 10.72 7.19 -1.08
C ILE A 157 9.99 6.69 -2.33
N GLN A 158 8.84 6.04 -2.15
CA GLN A 158 7.95 5.71 -3.27
C GLN A 158 7.28 6.97 -3.80
N TRP A 159 7.01 6.99 -5.10
CA TRP A 159 6.52 8.18 -5.78
C TRP A 159 5.52 7.79 -6.87
N VAL A 160 4.74 8.77 -7.31
CA VAL A 160 3.95 8.67 -8.54
C VAL A 160 4.12 9.95 -9.35
N THR A 161 3.70 9.94 -10.61
CA THR A 161 3.80 11.11 -11.52
C THR A 161 2.43 11.74 -11.74
N GLU A 162 2.37 12.78 -12.57
CA GLU A 162 1.12 13.43 -12.99
C GLU A 162 0.15 12.50 -13.75
N LYS A 163 0.63 11.35 -14.25
CA LYS A 163 -0.24 10.32 -14.86
C LYS A 163 -0.97 9.44 -13.84
N SER A 164 -0.70 9.63 -12.55
CA SER A 164 -1.41 8.93 -11.48
C SER A 164 -2.89 9.32 -11.41
N PHE A 165 -3.67 8.55 -10.67
CA PHE A 165 -5.08 8.84 -10.42
C PHE A 165 -5.42 8.69 -8.94
N GLU A 166 -6.49 9.36 -8.51
CA GLU A 166 -6.96 9.28 -7.13
C GLU A 166 -7.39 7.85 -6.78
N PHE A 167 -6.99 7.41 -5.59
CA PHE A 167 -7.30 6.08 -5.11
C PHE A 167 -7.60 6.10 -3.61
N VAL A 168 -8.52 5.24 -3.19
CA VAL A 168 -8.89 5.08 -1.79
C VAL A 168 -8.59 3.65 -1.36
N VAL A 169 -7.88 3.52 -0.24
CA VAL A 169 -7.74 2.25 0.47
C VAL A 169 -8.59 2.28 1.74
N LEU A 170 -9.48 1.30 1.86
CA LEU A 170 -10.27 1.03 3.06
C LEU A 170 -9.43 0.20 4.03
N VAL A 171 -9.26 0.70 5.25
CA VAL A 171 -8.48 0.05 6.30
C VAL A 171 -9.41 -0.34 7.44
N GLY A 172 -9.47 -1.65 7.72
CA GLY A 172 -10.21 -2.20 8.84
C GLY A 172 -9.38 -2.13 10.12
N GLY A 173 -9.97 -1.57 11.18
CA GLY A 173 -9.44 -1.60 12.54
C GLY A 173 -10.29 -2.48 13.46
N PRO A 174 -9.94 -2.54 14.76
CA PRO A 174 -10.71 -3.28 15.75
C PRO A 174 -12.17 -2.79 15.79
N LEU A 175 -13.12 -3.73 15.73
CA LEU A 175 -14.56 -3.41 15.81
C LEU A 175 -14.98 -2.97 17.21
N PHE A 176 -14.19 -3.27 18.24
CA PHE A 176 -14.47 -2.94 19.62
C PHE A 176 -13.22 -2.38 20.32
N ILE A 177 -13.44 -1.48 21.27
CA ILE A 177 -12.46 -1.01 22.25
C ILE A 177 -13.06 -1.35 23.62
N GLY A 178 -12.50 -2.36 24.30
CA GLY A 178 -13.20 -3.05 25.38
C GLY A 178 -14.52 -3.64 24.88
N ASP A 179 -15.63 -3.35 25.56
CA ASP A 179 -16.95 -3.85 25.19
C ASP A 179 -17.75 -2.88 24.29
N LYS A 180 -17.17 -1.72 23.95
CA LYS A 180 -17.84 -0.70 23.15
C LYS A 180 -17.44 -0.80 21.68
N TYR A 181 -18.43 -0.68 20.80
CA TYR A 181 -18.19 -0.60 19.36
C TYR A 181 -17.29 0.60 19.03
N ASN A 182 -16.31 0.38 18.17
CA ASN A 182 -15.41 1.39 17.67
C ASN A 182 -15.97 2.01 16.37
N PRO A 183 -16.45 3.27 16.41
CA PRO A 183 -16.91 3.96 15.20
C PRO A 183 -15.77 4.20 14.19
N ASP A 184 -14.52 4.25 14.64
CA ASP A 184 -13.33 4.46 13.81
C ASP A 184 -12.73 3.13 13.30
N SER A 185 -13.48 2.04 13.39
CA SER A 185 -13.09 0.71 12.90
C SER A 185 -12.94 0.62 11.38
N LEU A 186 -13.38 1.64 10.64
CA LEU A 186 -13.19 1.75 9.20
C LEU A 186 -12.55 3.10 8.87
N LYS A 187 -11.32 3.08 8.38
CA LYS A 187 -10.60 4.28 7.93
C LYS A 187 -10.49 4.28 6.42
N ARG A 188 -10.49 5.48 5.83
CA ARG A 188 -10.27 5.70 4.39
C ARG A 188 -8.95 6.43 4.21
N VAL A 189 -7.99 5.78 3.58
CA VAL A 189 -6.72 6.40 3.20
C VAL A 189 -6.83 6.84 1.75
N ARG A 190 -6.83 8.15 1.53
CA ARG A 190 -6.86 8.74 0.19
C ARG A 190 -5.42 9.01 -0.28
N GLY A 191 -5.17 8.84 -1.57
CA GLY A 191 -3.88 9.08 -2.15
C GLY A 191 -3.90 9.04 -3.67
N LEU A 192 -2.72 9.09 -4.25
CA LEU A 192 -2.50 8.89 -5.68
C LEU A 192 -1.89 7.51 -5.91
N VAL A 193 -2.30 6.83 -6.97
CA VAL A 193 -1.74 5.54 -7.36
C VAL A 193 -1.31 5.59 -8.82
N GLU A 194 -0.23 4.87 -9.13
CA GLU A 194 0.29 4.85 -10.49
C GLU A 194 -0.72 4.27 -11.50
N GLU A 195 -0.68 4.76 -12.74
CA GLU A 195 -1.63 4.40 -13.79
C GLU A 195 -1.68 2.89 -14.09
N SER A 196 -0.55 2.20 -13.94
CA SER A 196 -0.44 0.78 -14.23
C SER A 196 -1.35 -0.10 -13.36
N LEU A 197 -1.85 0.42 -12.22
CA LEU A 197 -2.85 -0.26 -11.40
C LEU A 197 -4.16 -0.51 -12.16
N LYS A 198 -4.46 0.27 -13.22
CA LYS A 198 -5.64 0.02 -14.08
C LYS A 198 -5.62 -1.38 -14.71
N THR A 199 -4.48 -2.07 -14.75
CA THR A 199 -4.36 -3.45 -15.21
C THR A 199 -4.72 -4.50 -14.15
N ALA A 200 -4.91 -4.11 -12.89
CA ALA A 200 -5.26 -5.03 -11.80
C ALA A 200 -6.70 -5.49 -11.90
N ARG A 201 -6.91 -6.81 -11.76
CA ARG A 201 -8.23 -7.44 -11.87
C ARG A 201 -9.03 -7.28 -10.58
N ASN A 202 -10.36 -7.35 -10.70
CA ASN A 202 -11.22 -7.42 -9.52
C ASN A 202 -10.86 -8.65 -8.67
N GLY A 203 -10.65 -8.45 -7.38
CA GLY A 203 -10.23 -9.47 -6.42
C GLY A 203 -8.74 -9.81 -6.42
N GLU A 204 -7.93 -9.19 -7.29
CA GLU A 204 -6.47 -9.35 -7.26
C GLU A 204 -5.89 -8.76 -5.97
N ILE A 205 -4.91 -9.46 -5.38
CA ILE A 205 -4.15 -8.97 -4.23
C ILE A 205 -2.83 -8.42 -4.76
N VAL A 206 -2.60 -7.14 -4.54
CA VAL A 206 -1.39 -6.42 -4.92
C VAL A 206 -0.66 -5.96 -3.67
N GLN A 207 0.60 -5.57 -3.81
CA GLN A 207 1.35 -4.89 -2.76
C GLN A 207 1.55 -3.43 -3.14
N PHE A 208 1.07 -2.52 -2.31
CA PHE A 208 1.50 -1.13 -2.37
C PHE A 208 2.77 -0.99 -1.56
N GLU A 209 3.86 -0.63 -2.24
CA GLU A 209 5.18 -0.59 -1.61
C GLU A 209 5.22 0.36 -0.41
N ARG A 210 5.83 -0.10 0.68
CA ARG A 210 5.90 0.58 2.00
C ARG A 210 4.52 0.84 2.67
N PHE A 211 3.41 0.52 2.01
CA PHE A 211 2.06 0.62 2.53
C PHE A 211 1.53 -0.74 3.04
N GLY A 212 1.50 -1.78 2.19
CA GLY A 212 1.06 -3.14 2.55
C GLY A 212 0.30 -3.85 1.43
N PHE A 213 -0.25 -5.01 1.73
CA PHE A 213 -1.04 -5.80 0.79
C PHE A 213 -2.49 -5.30 0.71
N VAL A 214 -2.99 -5.17 -0.51
CA VAL A 214 -4.30 -4.58 -0.80
C VAL A 214 -5.03 -5.46 -1.80
N ARG A 215 -6.27 -5.84 -1.48
CA ARG A 215 -7.15 -6.51 -2.44
C ARG A 215 -7.94 -5.46 -3.23
N ILE A 216 -7.89 -5.54 -4.55
CA ILE A 216 -8.59 -4.62 -5.45
C ILE A 216 -10.06 -5.02 -5.56
N GLU A 217 -10.98 -4.08 -5.33
CA GLU A 217 -12.40 -4.22 -5.65
C GLU A 217 -12.76 -3.24 -6.77
N ARG A 218 -13.49 -3.74 -7.77
CA ARG A 218 -14.02 -2.95 -8.88
C ARG A 218 -15.54 -3.05 -8.92
N GLU A 219 -16.17 -1.92 -9.18
CA GLU A 219 -17.61 -1.79 -9.43
C GLU A 219 -17.81 -0.82 -10.59
N GLY A 220 -18.12 -1.36 -11.78
CA GLY A 220 -18.07 -0.59 -13.03
C GLY A 220 -16.68 0.01 -13.26
N ASP A 221 -16.64 1.33 -13.48
CA ASP A 221 -15.40 2.08 -13.66
C ASP A 221 -14.72 2.47 -12.34
N SER A 222 -15.38 2.26 -11.20
CA SER A 222 -14.84 2.59 -9.89
C SER A 222 -13.91 1.49 -9.38
N MET A 223 -12.84 1.90 -8.70
CA MET A 223 -11.85 1.00 -8.11
C MET A 223 -11.50 1.45 -6.69
N VAL A 224 -11.48 0.51 -5.76
CA VAL A 224 -11.09 0.75 -4.35
C VAL A 224 -10.18 -0.37 -3.87
N GLY A 225 -9.29 -0.06 -2.92
CA GLY A 225 -8.47 -1.05 -2.26
C GLY A 225 -9.06 -1.45 -0.91
N ILE A 226 -9.03 -2.73 -0.57
CA ILE A 226 -9.21 -3.22 0.80
C ILE A 226 -7.83 -3.58 1.35
N PHE A 227 -7.39 -2.87 2.38
CA PHE A 227 -6.16 -3.20 3.08
C PHE A 227 -6.29 -4.56 3.77
N SER A 228 -5.36 -5.46 3.46
CA SER A 228 -5.31 -6.78 4.05
C SER A 228 -4.51 -6.74 5.34
N HIS A 229 -3.20 -6.52 5.20
CA HIS A 229 -2.18 -6.48 6.24
C HIS A 229 -0.88 -5.94 5.65
N LYS A 230 0.07 -5.55 6.50
CA LYS A 230 1.41 -5.09 6.10
C LYS A 230 2.42 -6.21 6.29
#